data_AF-A0A369M870-F1
#
_entry.id   AF-A0A369M870-F1
#
_cell.length_a   1.000
_cell.length_b   1.000
_cell.length_c   1.000
_cell.angle_alpha   90.00
_cell.angle_beta   90.00
_cell.angle_gamma   90.00
#
_symmetry.space_group_name_H-M   'P 1'
#
loop_
_entity.id
_entity.type
_entity.pdbx_description
1 polymer ?
#
loop_
_entity_poly.entity_id
_entity_poly.type
_entity_poly.pdbx_seq_one_letter_code
_entity_poly.pdbx_strand_id
1 'polypeptide(L)'
;MSKKNPKTADFHIRMTPEERAHIDEIAEKCGLTRSDLIRLLAQLPASEIHWSNVRLVVVDAKEISRIHKEMRRFGTNLNQATHALNSISYYLRHGKLRYEYLDIALPEIREKLDAVNARQEKLCEEMSRLETAMFARW
;
A
#
# COMPACT_ATOMS: atom_id res chain seq x y z
N MET A 1 -8.02 -17.41 25.55
CA MET A 1 -6.68 -18.05 25.51
C MET A 1 -6.58 -18.86 24.23
N SER A 2 -5.81 -18.41 23.23
CA SER A 2 -5.63 -19.15 21.97
C SER A 2 -4.78 -20.39 22.22
N LYS A 3 -5.29 -21.59 21.92
CA LYS A 3 -4.53 -22.84 22.03
C LYS A 3 -3.33 -22.76 21.07
N LYS A 4 -2.10 -22.65 21.61
CA LYS A 4 -0.89 -22.81 20.80
C LYS A 4 -0.93 -24.21 20.18
N ASN A 5 -1.02 -24.29 18.85
CA ASN A 5 -0.93 -25.55 18.13
C ASN A 5 0.52 -26.06 18.27
N PRO A 6 0.78 -27.18 18.97
CA PRO A 6 2.14 -27.64 19.17
C PRO A 6 2.75 -28.08 17.83
N LYS A 7 4.01 -27.70 17.60
CA LYS A 7 4.77 -28.13 16.41
C LYS A 7 5.25 -29.56 16.66
N THR A 8 4.58 -30.56 16.07
CA THR A 8 4.79 -32.00 16.39
C THR A 8 5.49 -32.80 15.29
N ALA A 9 5.78 -32.18 14.14
CA ALA A 9 6.40 -32.86 12.99
C ALA A 9 7.76 -32.23 12.66
N ASP A 10 8.73 -33.09 12.34
CA ASP A 10 10.07 -32.70 11.93
C ASP A 10 10.20 -32.57 10.41
N PHE A 11 11.03 -31.64 9.97
CA PHE A 11 11.31 -31.38 8.55
C PHE A 11 12.83 -31.24 8.35
N HIS A 12 13.43 -32.22 7.67
CA HIS A 12 14.87 -32.24 7.41
C HIS A 12 15.16 -31.92 5.94
N ILE A 13 16.05 -30.95 5.72
CA ILE A 13 16.51 -30.53 4.40
C ILE A 13 18.03 -30.69 4.36
N ARG A 14 18.55 -31.35 3.32
CA ARG A 14 19.99 -31.36 3.02
C ARG A 14 20.31 -30.14 2.17
N MET A 15 21.37 -29.43 2.53
CA MET A 15 21.78 -28.18 1.89
C MET A 15 23.30 -28.14 1.81
N THR A 16 23.84 -27.42 0.84
CA THR A 16 25.25 -27.07 0.84
C THR A 16 25.56 -26.06 1.95
N PRO A 17 26.84 -25.89 2.35
CA PRO A 17 27.23 -24.86 3.32
C PRO A 17 26.83 -23.45 2.88
N GLU A 18 26.93 -23.16 1.57
CA GLU A 18 26.62 -21.86 0.99
C GLU A 18 25.12 -21.56 1.03
N GLU A 19 24.28 -22.53 0.65
CA GLU A 19 22.83 -22.42 0.73
C GLU A 19 22.37 -22.17 2.16
N ARG A 20 22.97 -22.88 3.12
CA ARG A 20 22.67 -22.70 4.54
C ARG A 20 23.07 -21.32 5.04
N ALA A 21 24.27 -20.85 4.70
CA ALA A 21 24.75 -19.53 5.09
C ALA A 21 23.87 -18.42 4.52
N HIS A 22 23.41 -18.58 3.28
CA HIS A 22 22.51 -17.62 2.65
C HIS A 22 21.16 -17.52 3.36
N ILE A 23 20.56 -18.66 3.75
CA ILE A 23 19.30 -18.65 4.52
C ILE A 23 19.51 -18.01 5.89
N ASP A 24 20.66 -18.25 6.54
CA ASP A 24 20.98 -17.63 7.83
C ASP A 24 21.07 -16.11 7.73
N GLU A 25 21.74 -15.61 6.70
CA GLU A 25 21.86 -14.18 6.43
C GLU A 25 20.48 -13.53 6.21
N ILE A 26 19.59 -14.17 5.42
CA ILE A 26 18.23 -13.67 5.19
C ILE A 26 17.43 -13.67 6.49
N ALA A 27 17.49 -14.76 7.25
CA ALA A 27 16.77 -14.88 8.51
C ALA A 27 17.20 -13.78 9.49
N GLU A 28 18.50 -13.52 9.60
CA GLU A 28 19.04 -12.45 10.44
C GLU A 28 18.59 -11.06 9.98
N LYS A 29 18.69 -10.75 8.68
CA LYS A 29 18.22 -9.48 8.10
C LYS A 29 16.73 -9.24 8.36
N CYS A 30 15.93 -10.30 8.41
CA CYS A 30 14.50 -10.23 8.70
C CYS A 30 14.15 -10.34 10.20
N GLY A 31 15.13 -10.53 11.10
CA GLY A 31 14.89 -10.73 12.52
C GLY A 31 14.12 -12.03 12.84
N LEU A 32 14.25 -13.04 11.98
CA LEU A 32 13.57 -14.33 12.08
C LEU A 32 14.54 -15.45 12.45
N THR A 33 14.04 -16.52 13.07
CA THR A 33 14.81 -17.77 13.11
C THR A 33 14.74 -18.46 11.75
N ARG A 34 15.74 -19.30 11.43
CA ARG A 34 15.74 -20.12 10.20
C ARG A 34 14.43 -20.90 10.03
N SER A 35 13.94 -21.49 11.12
CA SER A 35 12.69 -22.25 11.09
C SER A 35 11.45 -21.38 10.92
N ASP A 36 11.48 -20.10 11.32
CA ASP A 36 10.36 -19.18 11.08
C ASP A 36 10.35 -18.71 9.63
N LEU A 37 11.52 -18.42 9.05
CA LEU A 37 11.66 -18.12 7.62
C LEU A 37 11.12 -19.28 6.76
N ILE A 38 11.55 -20.52 7.00
CA ILE A 38 11.07 -21.68 6.24
C ILE A 38 9.56 -21.89 6.40
N ARG A 39 9.00 -21.71 7.60
CA ARG A 39 7.55 -21.82 7.82
C ARG A 39 6.76 -20.71 7.12
N LEU A 40 7.32 -19.51 7.04
CA LEU A 40 6.71 -18.39 6.33
C LEU A 40 6.67 -18.68 4.83
N LEU A 41 7.78 -19.16 4.26
CA LEU A 41 7.85 -19.59 2.86
C LEU A 41 6.94 -20.78 2.55
N ALA A 42 6.73 -21.70 3.50
CA ALA A 42 5.82 -22.83 3.33
C ALA A 42 4.33 -22.45 3.31
N GLN A 43 3.97 -21.25 3.77
CA GLN A 43 2.58 -20.75 3.74
C GLN A 43 2.19 -20.14 2.39
N LEU A 44 3.12 -20.08 1.43
CA LEU A 44 2.86 -19.48 0.13
C LEU A 44 1.87 -20.33 -0.68
N PRO A 45 0.93 -19.69 -1.40
CA PRO A 45 -0.04 -20.41 -2.22
C PRO A 45 0.68 -21.05 -3.42
N ALA A 46 0.91 -22.36 -3.34
CA ALA A 46 1.62 -23.13 -4.38
C ALA A 46 0.97 -23.04 -5.77
N SER A 47 -0.33 -22.72 -5.86
CA SER A 47 -1.05 -22.48 -7.11
C SER A 47 -0.54 -21.27 -7.90
N GLU A 48 0.11 -20.32 -7.23
CA GLU A 48 0.64 -19.10 -7.85
C GLU A 48 2.15 -19.20 -8.13
N ILE A 49 2.79 -20.27 -7.65
CA ILE A 49 4.23 -20.47 -7.81
C ILE A 49 4.49 -21.21 -9.13
N HIS A 50 4.59 -20.45 -10.22
CA HIS A 50 5.06 -20.99 -11.48
C HIS A 50 6.58 -21.15 -11.46
N TRP A 51 7.03 -22.39 -11.68
CA TRP A 51 8.43 -22.81 -11.71
C TRP A 51 9.26 -21.93 -12.65
N SER A 52 9.91 -20.88 -12.11
CA SER A 52 11.25 -20.42 -12.54
C SER A 52 11.66 -19.04 -12.02
N ASN A 53 10.80 -18.17 -11.48
CA ASN A 53 11.25 -16.84 -11.00
C ASN A 53 10.19 -16.12 -10.16
N VAL A 54 9.68 -16.78 -9.12
CA VAL A 54 8.62 -16.19 -8.30
C VAL A 54 9.24 -15.15 -7.36
N ARG A 55 9.08 -13.87 -7.72
CA ARG A 55 9.39 -12.74 -6.85
C ARG A 55 8.32 -12.68 -5.78
N LEU A 56 8.68 -13.08 -4.57
CA LEU A 56 7.79 -13.03 -3.44
C LEU A 56 7.85 -11.65 -2.80
N VAL A 57 6.74 -10.91 -2.87
CA VAL A 57 6.55 -9.71 -2.07
C VAL A 57 5.50 -10.00 -1.01
N VAL A 58 5.95 -10.05 0.24
CA VAL A 58 5.08 -10.18 1.40
C VAL A 58 4.64 -8.78 1.80
N VAL A 59 3.36 -8.47 1.57
CA VAL A 59 2.77 -7.20 2.00
C VAL A 59 1.92 -7.44 3.24
N ASP A 60 2.16 -6.68 4.31
CA ASP A 60 1.31 -6.71 5.49
C ASP A 60 -0.12 -6.30 5.12
N ALA A 61 -1.09 -7.19 5.35
CA ALA A 61 -2.51 -6.95 5.10
C ALA A 61 -3.03 -5.69 5.82
N LYS A 62 -2.45 -5.33 6.97
CA LYS A 62 -2.77 -4.10 7.69
C LYS A 62 -2.37 -2.85 6.90
N GLU A 63 -1.20 -2.88 6.28
CA GLU A 63 -0.69 -1.78 5.47
C GLU A 63 -1.48 -1.65 4.17
N ILE A 64 -1.82 -2.76 3.49
CA ILE A 64 -2.75 -2.73 2.33
C ILE A 64 -4.11 -2.14 2.73
N SER A 65 -4.65 -2.55 3.89
CA SER A 65 -5.92 -2.01 4.38
C SER A 65 -5.83 -0.50 4.65
N ARG A 66 -4.68 0.00 5.12
CA ARG A 66 -4.44 1.43 5.33
C ARG A 66 -4.40 2.19 4.01
N ILE A 67 -3.67 1.68 3.00
CA ILE A 67 -3.62 2.24 1.65
C ILE A 67 -5.03 2.31 1.04
N HIS A 68 -5.82 1.25 1.16
CA HIS A 68 -7.18 1.22 0.63
C HIS A 68 -8.11 2.24 1.33
N LYS A 69 -7.95 2.45 2.63
CA LYS A 69 -8.71 3.49 3.38
C LYS A 69 -8.32 4.89 2.95
N GLU A 70 -7.02 5.17 2.79
CA GLU A 70 -6.51 6.43 2.26
C GLU A 70 -7.08 6.70 0.86
N MET A 71 -7.04 5.70 -0.04
CA MET A 71 -7.60 5.77 -1.40
C MET A 71 -9.09 6.17 -1.41
N ARG A 72 -9.91 5.55 -0.54
CA ARG A 72 -11.34 5.93 -0.41
C ARG A 72 -11.53 7.35 0.10
N ARG A 73 -10.68 7.79 1.03
CA ARG A 73 -10.73 9.14 1.58
C ARG A 73 -10.38 10.17 0.50
N PHE A 74 -9.43 9.87 -0.38
CA PHE A 74 -9.14 10.71 -1.54
C PHE A 74 -10.32 10.80 -2.50
N GLY A 75 -10.95 9.67 -2.86
CA GLY A 75 -12.13 9.69 -3.73
C GLY A 75 -13.28 10.52 -3.13
N THR A 76 -13.48 10.43 -1.81
CA THR A 76 -14.50 11.21 -1.11
C THR A 76 -14.19 12.72 -1.14
N ASN A 77 -12.94 13.09 -0.88
CA ASN A 77 -12.51 14.49 -0.90
C ASN A 77 -12.60 15.11 -2.30
N LEU A 78 -12.19 14.36 -3.33
CA LEU A 78 -12.31 14.81 -4.72
C LEU A 78 -13.76 15.03 -5.10
N ASN A 79 -14.65 14.11 -4.71
CA ASN A 79 -16.07 14.25 -4.97
C ASN A 79 -16.67 15.48 -4.26
N GLN A 80 -16.25 15.78 -3.03
CA GLN A 80 -16.65 16.99 -2.31
C GLN A 80 -16.18 18.27 -3.02
N ALA A 81 -14.94 18.31 -3.50
CA ALA A 81 -14.43 19.44 -4.27
C ALA A 81 -15.24 19.66 -5.55
N THR A 82 -15.52 18.59 -6.30
CA THR A 82 -16.36 18.64 -7.50
C THR A 82 -17.79 19.12 -7.19
N HIS A 83 -18.38 18.65 -6.09
CA HIS A 83 -19.71 19.12 -5.66
C HIS A 83 -19.72 20.59 -5.26
N ALA A 84 -18.68 21.08 -4.59
CA ALA A 84 -18.52 22.49 -4.26
C ALA A 84 -18.40 23.36 -5.53
N LEU A 85 -17.58 22.92 -6.48
CA LEU A 85 -17.41 23.59 -7.78
C LEU A 85 -18.71 23.60 -8.61
N ASN A 86 -19.43 22.48 -8.64
CA ASN A 86 -20.72 22.39 -9.33
C ASN A 86 -21.76 23.32 -8.68
N SER A 87 -21.75 23.43 -7.35
CA SER A 87 -22.64 24.35 -6.62
C SER A 87 -22.32 25.80 -6.96
N ILE A 88 -21.03 26.19 -6.99
CA ILE A 88 -20.60 27.52 -7.40
C ILE A 88 -21.00 27.81 -8.85
N SER A 89 -20.79 26.87 -9.76
CA SER A 89 -21.21 27.00 -11.17
C SER A 89 -22.72 27.20 -11.29
N TYR A 90 -23.52 26.46 -10.52
CA TYR A 90 -24.97 26.60 -10.48
C TYR A 90 -25.39 28.00 -10.03
N TYR A 91 -24.85 28.51 -8.91
CA TYR A 91 -25.21 29.82 -8.39
C TYR A 91 -24.72 30.99 -9.27
N LEU A 92 -23.57 30.85 -9.91
CA LEU A 92 -23.06 31.78 -10.93
C LEU A 92 -24.02 31.88 -12.13
N ARG A 93 -24.45 30.74 -12.68
CA ARG A 93 -25.34 30.70 -13.86
C ARG A 93 -26.71 31.29 -13.60
N HIS A 94 -27.20 31.21 -12.36
CA HIS A 94 -28.52 31.72 -11.98
C HIS A 94 -28.48 33.14 -11.40
N GLY A 95 -27.34 33.83 -11.45
CA GLY A 95 -27.18 35.21 -10.96
C GLY A 95 -27.40 35.37 -9.45
N LYS A 96 -27.31 34.27 -8.68
CA LYS A 96 -27.59 34.23 -7.24
C LYS A 96 -26.35 34.41 -6.36
N LEU A 97 -25.16 34.36 -6.96
CA LEU A 97 -23.90 34.56 -6.25
C LEU A 97 -23.42 36.01 -6.44
N ARG A 98 -23.19 36.76 -5.35
CA ARG A 98 -22.45 38.02 -5.44
C ARG A 98 -20.97 37.70 -5.64
N TYR A 99 -20.33 38.42 -6.55
CA TYR A 99 -18.90 38.27 -6.90
C TYR A 99 -17.98 38.34 -5.66
N GLU A 100 -18.36 39.13 -4.66
CA GLU A 100 -17.65 39.28 -3.37
C GLU A 100 -17.47 37.94 -2.61
N TYR A 101 -18.39 36.98 -2.77
CA TYR A 101 -18.25 35.65 -2.14
C TYR A 101 -17.36 34.69 -2.95
N LEU A 102 -17.16 34.93 -4.24
CA LEU A 102 -16.21 34.15 -5.07
C LEU A 102 -14.77 34.45 -4.69
N ASP A 103 -14.46 35.71 -4.39
CA ASP A 103 -13.10 36.13 -4.03
C ASP A 103 -12.61 35.48 -2.72
N ILE A 104 -13.54 35.04 -1.86
CA ILE A 104 -13.23 34.34 -0.61
C ILE A 104 -13.26 32.81 -0.80
N ALA A 105 -14.26 32.29 -1.53
CA ALA A 105 -14.46 30.85 -1.66
C ALA A 105 -13.46 30.19 -2.64
N LEU A 106 -13.07 30.86 -3.73
CA LEU A 106 -12.16 30.29 -4.72
C LEU A 106 -10.75 30.03 -4.16
N PRO A 107 -10.14 30.93 -3.38
CA PRO A 107 -8.87 30.65 -2.73
C PRO A 107 -8.91 29.45 -1.77
N GLU A 108 -9.94 29.33 -0.92
CA GLU A 108 -10.07 28.20 0.01
C GLU A 108 -10.26 26.85 -0.72
N ILE A 109 -11.02 26.85 -1.82
CA ILE A 109 -11.20 25.65 -2.64
C ILE A 109 -9.90 25.27 -3.32
N ARG A 110 -9.17 26.27 -3.83
CA ARG A 110 -7.86 26.06 -4.46
C ARG A 110 -6.84 25.52 -3.48
N GLU A 111 -6.75 26.08 -2.28
CA GLU A 111 -5.86 25.60 -1.23
C GLU A 111 -6.16 24.15 -0.84
N LYS A 112 -7.44 23.81 -0.66
CA LYS A 112 -7.85 22.43 -0.36
C LYS A 112 -7.55 21.47 -1.51
N LEU A 113 -7.70 21.92 -2.75
CA LEU A 113 -7.39 21.12 -3.94
C LEU A 113 -5.87 20.90 -4.07
N ASP A 114 -5.06 21.93 -3.85
CA ASP A 114 -3.60 21.86 -3.87
C ASP A 114 -3.09 20.92 -2.77
N ALA A 115 -3.69 20.97 -1.57
CA ALA A 115 -3.38 20.03 -0.49
C ALA A 115 -3.76 18.58 -0.81
N VAL A 116 -4.83 18.36 -1.58
CA VAL A 116 -5.22 17.02 -2.06
C VAL A 116 -4.23 16.54 -3.13
N ASN A 117 -3.86 17.39 -4.09
CA ASN A 117 -2.90 17.06 -5.14
C ASN A 117 -1.52 16.69 -4.57
N ALA A 118 -1.00 17.47 -3.62
CA ALA A 118 0.29 17.19 -2.98
C ALA A 118 0.29 15.84 -2.22
N ARG A 119 -0.84 15.48 -1.58
CA ARG A 119 -0.98 14.17 -0.94
C ARG A 119 -1.07 13.03 -1.96
N GLN A 120 -1.73 13.28 -3.09
CA GLN A 120 -1.83 12.30 -4.17
C GLN A 120 -0.46 12.02 -4.80
N GLU A 121 0.34 13.06 -5.08
CA GLU A 121 1.70 12.89 -5.59
C GLU A 121 2.54 12.02 -4.65
N LYS A 122 2.49 12.30 -3.34
CA LYS A 122 3.20 11.51 -2.34
C LYS A 122 2.74 10.05 -2.29
N LEU A 123 1.44 9.80 -2.40
CA LEU A 123 0.90 8.43 -2.44
C LEU A 123 1.34 7.69 -3.71
N CYS A 124 1.31 8.36 -4.86
CA CYS A 124 1.78 7.81 -6.12
C CYS A 124 3.28 7.46 -6.06
N GLU A 125 4.10 8.31 -5.44
CA GLU A 125 5.52 8.02 -5.22
C GLU A 125 5.73 6.79 -4.33
N GLU A 126 5.00 6.68 -3.22
CA GLU A 126 5.08 5.51 -2.32
C GLU A 126 4.62 4.21 -3.03
N MET A 127 3.55 4.29 -3.84
CA MET A 127 3.08 3.17 -4.64
C MET A 127 4.07 2.78 -5.74
N SER A 128 4.67 3.72 -6.47
CA SER A 128 5.70 3.43 -7.46
C SER A 128 6.98 2.87 -6.84
N ARG A 129 7.34 3.27 -5.61
CA ARG A 129 8.44 2.63 -4.86
C ARG A 129 8.12 1.18 -4.54
N LEU A 130 6.90 0.89 -4.09
CA LEU A 130 6.45 -0.48 -3.83
C LEU A 130 6.43 -1.33 -5.10
N GLU A 131 5.94 -0.76 -6.21
CA GLU A 131 5.93 -1.42 -7.53
C GLU A 131 7.36 -1.69 -8.02
N THR A 132 8.26 -0.72 -7.88
CA THR A 132 9.68 -0.88 -8.26
C THR A 132 10.36 -1.93 -7.39
N ALA A 133 10.08 -1.97 -6.09
CA ALA A 133 10.59 -3.04 -5.22
C ALA A 133 10.02 -4.42 -5.59
N MET A 134 8.77 -4.47 -6.06
CA MET A 134 8.14 -5.69 -6.59
C MET A 134 8.78 -6.18 -7.90
N PHE A 135 9.20 -5.26 -8.77
CA PHE A 135 9.59 -5.57 -10.15
C PHE A 135 11.05 -5.25 -10.51
N ALA A 136 11.88 -4.79 -9.57
CA ALA A 136 13.31 -4.59 -9.78
C ALA A 136 13.95 -5.91 -10.22
N ARG A 137 14.50 -5.93 -11.45
CA ARG A 137 15.31 -7.02 -11.99
C ARG A 137 16.67 -6.96 -11.30
N TRP A 138 17.02 -8.01 -10.58
CA TRP A 138 18.38 -8.32 -10.15
C TRP A 138 18.91 -9.44 -11.03
#